data_AF-A0A5N8HK97-F1
#
_entry.id   AF-A0A5N8HK97-F1
#
_cell.length_a   1.000
_cell.length_b   1.000
_cell.length_c   1.000
_cell.angle_alpha   90.00
_cell.angle_beta   90.00
_cell.angle_gamma   90.00
#
_symmetry.space_group_name_H-M   'P 1'
#
loop_
_entity.id
_entity.type
_entity.pdbx_description
1 polymer ?
#
loop_
_entity_poly.entity_id
_entity_poly.type
_entity_poly.pdbx_seq_one_letter_code
_entity_poly.pdbx_strand_id
1 'polypeptide(L)' 'MRLCDRDIEAWLDEGRLSINPRPPVERINGATVDVRLGNKFRTFRGHTAAFIDLSGPKDEVSAALDRVMSDEIVL' A
#
# COMPACT_ATOMS: atom_id res chain seq x y z
N MET A 1 -18.40 -3.83 13.26
CA MET A 1 -17.80 -4.99 13.95
C MET A 1 -16.43 -5.26 13.32
N ARG A 2 -15.40 -5.57 14.11
CA ARG A 2 -14.07 -5.99 13.64
C ARG A 2 -13.83 -7.43 14.10
N LEU A 3 -13.03 -8.20 13.36
CA LEU A 3 -12.60 -9.52 13.80
C LEU A 3 -11.64 -9.36 14.99
N CYS A 4 -11.80 -10.17 16.03
CA CYS A 4 -10.77 -10.28 17.05
C CYS A 4 -9.58 -11.09 16.50
N ASP A 5 -8.45 -11.04 17.19
CA ASP A 5 -7.25 -11.82 16.90
C ASP A 5 -7.52 -13.30 16.57
N ARG A 6 -8.31 -13.99 17.40
CA ARG A 6 -8.67 -15.40 17.15
C ARG A 6 -9.43 -15.61 15.83
N ASP A 7 -10.35 -14.70 15.50
CA ASP A 7 -11.12 -14.81 14.27
C ASP A 7 -10.28 -14.42 13.04
N ILE A 8 -9.33 -13.49 13.21
CA ILE A 8 -8.34 -13.16 12.17
C ILE A 8 -7.52 -14.40 11.84
N GLU A 9 -6.99 -15.10 12.84
CA GLU A 9 -6.22 -16.34 12.65
C GLU A 9 -7.05 -17.42 11.97
N ALA A 10 -8.28 -17.65 12.43
CA ALA A 10 -9.18 -18.63 11.82
C ALA A 10 -9.43 -18.31 10.33
N TRP A 11 -9.64 -17.05 9.96
CA TRP A 11 -9.85 -16.66 8.56
C TRP A 11 -8.60 -16.81 7.70
N LEU A 12 -7.41 -16.62 8.29
CA LEU A 12 -6.12 -16.89 7.64
C LEU A 12 -5.91 -18.39 7.43
N ASP A 13 -6.32 -19.23 8.39
CA ASP A 13 -6.23 -20.70 8.32
C ASP A 13 -7.22 -21.28 7.30
N GLU A 14 -8.46 -20.77 7.28
CA GLU A 14 -9.50 -21.13 6.33
C GLU A 14 -9.22 -20.61 4.91
N GLY A 15 -8.22 -19.73 4.73
CA GLY A 15 -7.90 -19.11 3.45
C GLY A 15 -8.95 -18.10 2.94
N ARG A 16 -9.89 -17.70 3.80
CA ARG A 16 -10.88 -16.64 3.50
C ARG A 16 -10.24 -15.25 3.45
N LEU A 17 -9.15 -15.08 4.20
CA LEU A 17 -8.25 -13.93 4.19
C LEU A 17 -6.83 -14.44 3.93
N SER A 18 -6.03 -13.72 3.15
CA SER A 18 -4.61 -14.05 2.94
C SER A 18 -3.73 -12.84 3.18
N ILE A 19 -2.69 -12.99 3.99
CA ILE A 19 -1.61 -12.01 4.16
C ILE A 19 -0.31 -12.73 3.85
N ASN A 20 0.46 -12.23 2.89
CA ASN A 20 1.69 -12.86 2.41
C ASN A 20 2.87 -11.88 2.46
N PRO A 21 3.94 -12.19 3.23
CA PRO A 21 4.07 -13.35 4.12
C PRO A 21 3.14 -13.28 5.34
N ARG A 22 2.68 -14.44 5.83
CA ARG A 22 1.79 -14.50 7.01
C ARG A 22 2.55 -13.95 8.24
N PRO A 23 2.01 -12.93 8.94
CA PRO A 23 2.62 -12.42 10.16
C PRO A 23 2.58 -13.48 11.27
N PRO A 24 3.57 -13.50 12.17
CA PRO A 24 3.55 -14.40 13.31
C PRO A 24 2.55 -13.91 14.37
N VAL A 25 2.15 -14.79 15.30
CA VAL A 25 1.08 -14.54 16.29
C VAL A 25 1.37 -13.31 17.16
N GLU A 26 2.62 -12.98 17.45
CA GLU A 26 2.98 -11.78 18.24
C GLU A 26 2.57 -10.47 17.53
N ARG A 27 2.25 -10.53 16.23
CA ARG A 27 1.80 -9.41 15.40
C ARG A 27 0.29 -9.42 15.16
N ILE A 28 -0.44 -10.37 15.74
CA ILE A 28 -1.91 -10.47 15.66
C ILE A 28 -2.44 -10.37 17.09
N ASN A 29 -3.03 -9.23 17.43
CA ASN A 29 -3.53 -9.02 18.79
C ASN A 29 -4.73 -8.05 18.81
N GLY A 30 -5.65 -8.29 19.74
CA GLY A 30 -6.84 -7.47 19.92
C GLY A 30 -7.78 -7.58 18.72
N ALA A 31 -7.69 -6.63 17.80
CA ALA A 31 -8.48 -6.61 16.55
C ALA A 31 -7.66 -6.13 15.34
N THR A 32 -6.34 -6.33 15.39
CA THR A 32 -5.38 -5.79 14.42
C THR A 32 -4.28 -6.78 14.06
N VAL A 33 -3.67 -6.56 12.88
CA VAL A 33 -2.46 -7.24 12.42
C VAL A 33 -1.42 -6.18 12.07
N ASP A 34 -0.24 -6.23 12.70
CA ASP A 34 0.87 -5.34 12.38
C ASP A 34 1.46 -5.67 10.99
N VAL A 35 1.70 -4.65 10.16
CA VAL A 35 2.39 -4.77 8.87
C VAL A 35 3.79 -4.18 8.90
N ARG A 36 4.67 -4.64 8.00
CA ARG A 36 6.03 -4.14 7.85
C ARG A 36 6.16 -3.25 6.61
N LEU A 37 7.07 -2.29 6.69
CA LEU A 37 7.43 -1.42 5.57
C LEU A 37 8.23 -2.22 4.52
N GLY A 38 7.84 -2.14 3.26
CA GLY A 38 8.62 -2.65 2.14
C GLY A 38 9.84 -1.76 1.85
N ASN A 39 10.69 -2.16 0.90
CA ASN A 39 11.92 -1.42 0.58
C ASN A 39 11.85 -0.59 -0.71
N LYS A 40 10.65 -0.38 -1.26
CA LYS A 40 10.43 0.36 -2.50
C LYS A 40 9.80 1.72 -2.22
N PHE A 41 10.42 2.78 -2.74
CA PHE A 41 10.01 4.16 -2.50
C PHE A 41 9.96 4.95 -3.80
N ARG A 42 9.13 6.00 -3.85
CA ARG A 42 9.11 7.01 -4.91
C ARG A 42 8.99 8.39 -4.30
N THR A 43 9.59 9.38 -4.95
CA THR A 43 9.51 10.79 -4.58
C THR A 43 8.88 11.59 -5.71
N PHE A 44 8.45 12.82 -5.40
CA PHE A 44 7.86 13.75 -6.37
C PHE A 44 8.86 14.85 -6.73
N ARG A 45 9.05 15.09 -8.02
CA ARG A 45 9.80 16.21 -8.59
C ARG A 45 8.87 17.42 -8.70
N GLY A 46 8.65 18.14 -7.60
CA GLY A 46 7.65 19.21 -7.53
C GLY A 46 7.84 20.40 -8.49
N HIS A 47 8.99 20.51 -9.16
CA HIS A 47 9.25 21.58 -10.12
C HIS A 47 8.84 21.26 -11.57
N THR A 48 8.38 20.04 -11.87
CA THR A 48 8.12 19.61 -13.26
C THR A 48 6.68 19.83 -13.72
N ALA A 49 5.75 20.15 -12.80
CA ALA A 49 4.37 20.48 -13.09
C ALA A 49 3.79 21.41 -12.01
N ALA A 50 2.92 22.34 -12.40
CA ALA A 50 2.25 23.24 -11.45
C ALA A 50 1.14 22.54 -10.65
N PHE A 51 0.42 21.61 -11.29
CA PHE A 51 -0.65 20.81 -10.70
C PHE A 51 -0.91 19.55 -11.53
N ILE A 52 -1.75 18.65 -11.02
CA ILE A 52 -2.27 17.47 -11.72
C ILE A 52 -3.80 17.54 -11.65
N ASP A 53 -4.47 17.67 -12.78
CA ASP A 53 -5.94 17.61 -12.85
C ASP A 53 -6.40 16.16 -12.94
N LEU A 54 -6.86 15.59 -11.82
CA LEU A 54 -7.33 14.20 -11.77
C LEU A 54 -8.62 13.94 -12.59
N SER A 55 -9.32 14.99 -13.03
CA SER A 55 -10.54 14.92 -13.84
C SER A 55 -10.33 15.26 -15.33
N GLY A 56 -9.11 15.62 -15.73
CA GLY A 56 -8.74 15.95 -17.10
C GLY A 56 -8.58 14.74 -18.02
N PRO A 57 -8.16 14.95 -19.28
CA PRO A 57 -7.89 13.86 -20.21
C PRO A 57 -6.85 12.88 -19.66
N LYS A 58 -7.14 11.57 -19.73
CA LYS A 58 -6.29 10.52 -19.15
C LYS A 58 -4.82 10.60 -19.58
N ASP A 59 -4.58 10.95 -20.85
CA ASP A 59 -3.24 11.06 -21.41
C ASP A 59 -2.45 12.22 -20.79
N GLU A 60 -3.09 13.35 -20.53
CA GLU A 60 -2.49 14.50 -19.86
C GLU A 60 -2.16 14.18 -18.40
N VAL A 61 -3.05 13.46 -17.72
CA VAL A 61 -2.85 13.00 -16.33
C VAL A 61 -1.67 12.05 -16.25
N SER A 62 -1.61 11.05 -17.14
CA SER A 62 -0.50 10.09 -17.18
C SER A 62 0.82 10.82 -17.45
N ALA A 63 0.87 11.70 -18.46
CA ALA A 63 2.08 12.44 -18.79
C ALA A 63 2.53 13.39 -17.68
N ALA A 64 1.60 13.95 -16.88
CA ALA A 64 1.93 14.75 -15.71
C ALA A 64 2.48 13.88 -14.57
N LEU A 65 1.85 12.73 -14.29
CA LEU A 65 2.34 11.76 -13.31
C LEU A 65 3.74 11.26 -13.66
N ASP A 66 3.99 10.87 -14.91
CA ASP A 66 5.29 10.36 -15.36
C ASP A 66 6.40 11.41 -15.24
N ARG A 67 6.07 12.70 -15.43
CA ARG A 67 7.03 13.80 -15.25
C ARG A 67 7.38 14.04 -13.79
N VAL A 68 6.40 13.94 -12.89
CA VAL A 68 6.56 14.29 -11.47
C VAL A 68 7.09 13.11 -10.66
N MET A 69 6.76 11.87 -10.99
CA MET A 69 7.20 10.71 -10.23
C MET A 69 8.69 10.40 -10.49
N SER A 70 9.45 10.13 -9.43
CA SER A 70 10.80 9.57 -9.56
C SER A 70 10.76 8.13 -10.07
N ASP A 71 11.92 7.65 -10.52
CA ASP A 71 12.17 6.21 -10.63
C ASP A 71 12.00 5.53 -9.25
N GLU A 72 11.71 4.23 -9.26
CA GLU A 72 11.58 3.45 -8.02
C GLU A 72 12.93 3.31 -7.34
N ILE A 73 12.99 3.72 -6.07
CA ILE A 73 14.17 3.60 -5.20
C ILE A 73 14.03 2.30 -4.41
N VAL A 74 15.05 1.44 -4.48
CA VAL A 74 15.12 0.18 -3.73
C VAL A 74 16.23 0.29 -2.68
N LEU A 75 15.88 0.12 -1.40
CA LEU A 75 16.82 0.13 -0.26
C LEU A 75 17.29 -1.28 0.12
#